data_AF-A0A428XVZ2-F1
#
_entry.id   AF-A0A428XVZ2-F1
#
_cell.length_a   1.000
_cell.length_b   1.000
_cell.length_c   1.000
_cell.angle_alpha   90.00
_cell.angle_beta   90.00
_cell.angle_gamma   90.00
#
_symmetry.space_group_name_H-M   'P 1'
#
loop_
_entity.id
_entity.type
_entity.pdbx_description
1 polymer ?
#
loop_
_entity_poly.entity_id
_entity_poly.type
_entity_poly.pdbx_seq_one_letter_code
_entity_poly.pdbx_strand_id
1 'polypeptide(L)'
;MTTTAITIEFDPDRLTTYTDSHLAMLWSLAQANPDNGFDTSQPGELAERIGREVIRRWLRNVEPEMYHHQGRHYYWRQLTKLATYQPPADAPTGSPEWHSGQWVARPTPPAAVSTANPTPAPMSIPEPVAEPLPVAA
;
A
#
# COMPACT_ATOMS: atom_id res chain seq x y z
N MET A 1 -19.35 -19.00 -48.20
CA MET A 1 -18.42 -18.60 -47.13
C MET A 1 -17.41 -19.73 -46.95
N THR A 2 -16.13 -19.39 -46.84
CA THR A 2 -15.07 -20.37 -46.64
C THR A 2 -14.78 -20.44 -45.15
N THR A 3 -14.89 -21.63 -44.56
CA THR A 3 -14.60 -21.86 -43.15
C THR A 3 -13.17 -22.35 -43.01
N THR A 4 -12.40 -21.77 -42.10
CA THR A 4 -11.05 -22.20 -41.76
C THR A 4 -11.02 -22.54 -40.28
N ALA A 5 -10.50 -23.72 -39.95
CA ALA A 5 -10.34 -24.18 -38.58
C ALA A 5 -8.86 -24.22 -38.21
N ILE A 6 -8.53 -23.80 -37.00
CA ILE A 6 -7.20 -23.89 -36.41
C ILE A 6 -7.34 -24.60 -35.07
N THR A 7 -6.71 -25.76 -34.94
CA THR A 7 -6.68 -26.54 -33.69
C THR A 7 -5.48 -26.13 -32.86
N ILE A 8 -5.68 -25.92 -31.56
CA ILE A 8 -4.62 -25.60 -30.61
C ILE A 8 -4.67 -26.61 -29.47
N GLU A 9 -3.54 -27.29 -29.24
CA GLU A 9 -3.35 -28.27 -28.19
C GLU A 9 -2.31 -27.74 -27.20
N PHE A 10 -2.58 -27.87 -25.91
CA PHE A 10 -1.65 -27.48 -24.85
C PHE A 10 -1.90 -28.30 -23.58
N ASP A 11 -0.89 -28.33 -22.72
CA ASP A 11 -0.93 -29.03 -21.44
C ASP A 11 -1.14 -28.00 -20.29
N PRO A 12 -2.31 -28.00 -19.63
CA PRO A 12 -2.60 -27.05 -18.55
C PRO A 12 -1.76 -27.29 -17.30
N ASP A 13 -1.07 -28.43 -17.17
CA ASP A 13 -0.17 -28.71 -16.05
C ASP A 13 1.26 -28.18 -16.29
N ARG A 14 1.54 -27.71 -17.52
CA ARG A 14 2.87 -27.19 -17.92
C ARG A 14 2.87 -25.72 -18.32
N LEU A 15 1.93 -24.93 -17.78
CA LEU A 15 1.80 -23.50 -18.07
C LEU A 15 3.07 -22.69 -17.81
N THR A 16 3.88 -23.11 -16.84
CA THR A 16 5.17 -22.47 -16.51
C THR A 16 6.22 -22.59 -17.62
N THR A 17 6.03 -23.49 -18.59
CA THR A 17 6.98 -23.73 -19.69
C THR A 17 6.66 -22.92 -20.95
N TYR A 18 5.44 -22.40 -21.07
CA TYR A 18 5.04 -21.60 -22.22
C TYR A 18 5.60 -20.17 -22.14
N THR A 19 5.76 -19.53 -23.31
CA THR A 19 6.13 -18.11 -23.38
C THR A 19 4.97 -17.22 -22.95
N ASP A 20 5.28 -15.97 -22.59
CA ASP A 20 4.25 -15.00 -22.19
C ASP A 20 3.26 -14.72 -23.33
N SER A 21 3.74 -14.66 -24.58
CA SER A 21 2.88 -14.50 -25.76
C SER A 21 1.94 -15.68 -25.96
N HIS A 22 2.42 -16.90 -25.73
CA HIS A 22 1.60 -18.10 -25.87
C HIS A 22 0.54 -18.17 -24.75
N LEU A 23 0.91 -17.83 -23.51
CA LEU A 23 -0.05 -17.73 -22.40
C LEU A 23 -1.12 -16.66 -22.63
N ALA A 24 -0.75 -15.49 -23.17
CA ALA A 24 -1.71 -14.43 -23.49
C ALA A 24 -2.71 -14.86 -24.58
N MET A 25 -2.23 -15.58 -25.60
CA MET A 25 -3.08 -16.19 -26.63
C MET A 25 -4.03 -17.22 -26.00
N LEU A 26 -3.50 -18.17 -25.21
CA LEU A 26 -4.32 -19.20 -24.56
C LEU A 26 -5.36 -18.60 -23.62
N TRP A 27 -5.02 -17.54 -22.88
CA TRP A 27 -5.98 -16.87 -22.00
C TRP A 27 -7.11 -16.22 -22.81
N SER A 28 -6.77 -15.56 -23.92
CA SER A 28 -7.76 -14.95 -24.81
C SER A 28 -8.70 -16.01 -25.40
N LEU A 29 -8.16 -17.16 -25.81
CA LEU A 29 -8.95 -18.28 -26.33
C LEU A 29 -9.83 -18.92 -25.26
N ALA A 30 -9.31 -19.11 -24.05
CA ALA A 30 -10.08 -19.67 -22.93
C ALA A 30 -11.25 -18.76 -22.54
N GLN A 31 -11.07 -17.44 -22.57
CA GLN A 31 -12.15 -16.47 -22.33
C GLN A 31 -13.17 -16.42 -23.48
N ALA A 32 -12.71 -16.64 -24.72
CA ALA A 32 -13.57 -16.71 -25.89
C ALA A 32 -14.26 -18.07 -26.06
N ASN A 33 -13.95 -19.07 -25.21
CA ASN A 33 -14.53 -20.40 -25.30
C ASN A 33 -15.99 -20.34 -24.83
N PRO A 34 -16.98 -20.54 -25.71
CA PRO A 34 -18.40 -20.33 -25.39
C PRO A 34 -19.03 -21.51 -24.63
N ASP A 35 -18.21 -22.42 -24.08
CA ASP A 35 -18.63 -23.76 -23.69
C ASP A 35 -19.89 -23.73 -22.80
N ASN A 36 -21.00 -24.11 -23.44
CA ASN A 36 -22.36 -24.31 -22.95
C ASN A 36 -22.89 -23.30 -21.92
N GLY A 37 -22.52 -22.01 -22.01
CA GLY A 37 -23.11 -20.99 -21.14
C GLY A 37 -22.93 -21.24 -19.64
N PHE A 38 -21.77 -21.78 -19.24
CA PHE A 38 -21.40 -22.10 -17.84
C PHE A 38 -22.03 -23.37 -17.24
N ASP A 39 -22.54 -24.29 -18.07
CA ASP A 39 -23.05 -25.59 -17.59
C ASP A 39 -21.98 -26.46 -16.88
N THR A 40 -20.70 -26.22 -17.17
CA THR A 40 -19.58 -26.89 -16.48
C THR A 40 -18.53 -25.88 -16.02
N SER A 41 -17.82 -26.20 -14.93
CA SER A 41 -16.79 -25.32 -14.35
C SER A 41 -15.46 -25.36 -15.11
N GLN A 42 -15.21 -26.43 -15.86
CA GLN A 42 -13.92 -26.70 -16.50
C GLN A 42 -13.37 -25.53 -17.35
N PRO A 43 -14.17 -24.89 -18.23
CA PRO A 43 -13.71 -23.76 -19.03
C PRO A 43 -13.26 -22.56 -18.17
N GLY A 44 -14.02 -22.28 -17.10
CA GLY A 44 -13.70 -21.21 -16.16
C GLY A 44 -12.43 -21.52 -15.35
N GLU A 45 -12.29 -22.75 -14.87
CA GLU A 45 -11.09 -23.22 -14.16
C GLU A 45 -9.84 -23.12 -15.05
N LEU A 46 -9.97 -23.48 -16.33
CA LEU A 46 -8.89 -23.37 -17.30
C LEU A 46 -8.49 -21.92 -17.53
N ALA A 47 -9.46 -21.03 -17.76
CA ALA A 47 -9.21 -19.60 -17.92
C ALA A 47 -8.55 -18.98 -16.68
N GLU A 48 -8.97 -19.40 -15.48
CA GLU A 48 -8.40 -18.94 -14.21
C GLU A 48 -6.95 -19.43 -14.04
N ARG A 49 -6.67 -20.71 -14.31
CA ARG A 49 -5.31 -21.26 -14.21
C ARG A 49 -4.33 -20.52 -15.12
N ILE A 50 -4.72 -20.24 -16.36
CA ILE A 50 -3.90 -19.48 -17.30
C ILE A 50 -3.72 -18.04 -16.82
N GLY A 51 -4.80 -17.37 -16.42
CA GLY A 51 -4.77 -15.99 -15.93
C GLY A 51 -3.88 -15.81 -14.69
N ARG A 52 -3.95 -16.74 -13.73
CA ARG A 52 -3.09 -16.72 -12.54
C ARG A 52 -1.61 -16.83 -12.89
N GLU A 53 -1.26 -17.65 -13.87
CA GLU A 53 0.12 -17.77 -14.33
C GLU A 53 0.61 -16.46 -14.98
N VAL A 54 -0.24 -15.80 -15.80
CA VAL A 54 0.07 -14.48 -16.37
C VAL A 54 0.31 -13.45 -15.27
N ILE A 55 -0.59 -13.36 -14.28
CA ILE A 55 -0.47 -12.42 -13.14
C ILE A 55 0.81 -12.71 -12.34
N ARG A 56 1.10 -13.99 -12.06
CA ARG A 56 2.30 -14.41 -11.32
C ARG A 56 3.58 -13.94 -12.03
N ARG A 57 3.63 -14.03 -13.36
CA ARG A 57 4.78 -13.57 -14.16
C ARG A 57 4.87 -12.06 -14.22
N TRP A 58 3.73 -11.39 -14.39
CA TRP A 58 3.67 -9.93 -14.34
C TRP A 58 4.19 -9.42 -12.99
N LEU A 59 3.69 -9.95 -11.87
CA LEU A 59 4.15 -9.60 -10.53
C LEU A 59 5.64 -9.87 -10.28
N ARG A 60 6.23 -10.86 -10.95
CA ARG A 60 7.69 -11.13 -10.86
C ARG A 60 8.51 -10.01 -11.51
N ASN A 61 8.00 -9.42 -12.59
CA ASN A 61 8.71 -8.42 -13.38
C ASN A 61 8.42 -6.99 -12.94
N VAL A 62 7.44 -6.80 -12.06
CA VAL A 62 7.18 -5.53 -11.40
C VAL A 62 8.11 -5.43 -10.20
N GLU A 63 9.00 -4.43 -10.17
CA GLU A 63 9.64 -4.04 -8.90
C GLU A 63 8.51 -3.62 -7.94
N PRO A 64 8.30 -4.31 -6.82
CA PRO A 64 7.26 -3.90 -5.90
C PRO A 64 7.65 -2.52 -5.32
N GLU A 65 6.98 -1.47 -5.82
CA GLU A 65 7.03 -0.10 -5.28
C GLU A 65 6.67 -0.05 -3.78
N MET A 66 6.14 -1.16 -3.23
CA MET A 66 5.61 -1.30 -1.89
C MET A 66 6.63 -1.26 -0.73
N TYR A 67 7.93 -1.11 -0.99
CA TYR A 67 8.95 -1.13 0.08
C TYR A 67 9.53 0.24 0.48
N HIS A 68 9.02 1.36 -0.05
CA HIS A 68 9.50 2.70 0.33
C HIS A 68 9.10 3.11 1.76
N HIS A 69 8.03 2.55 2.31
CA HIS A 69 7.50 2.93 3.63
C HIS A 69 7.35 1.73 4.55
N GLN A 70 8.45 1.35 5.20
CA GLN A 70 8.40 0.34 6.25
C GLN A 70 8.12 1.01 7.60
N GLY A 71 7.43 0.33 8.52
CA GLY A 71 7.11 0.88 9.85
C GLY A 71 8.35 1.38 10.62
N ARG A 72 9.52 0.77 10.37
CA ARG A 72 10.81 1.24 10.93
C ARG A 72 11.21 2.65 10.48
N HIS A 73 10.79 3.10 9.29
CA HIS A 73 11.07 4.46 8.79
C HIS A 73 10.42 5.52 9.68
N TYR A 74 9.23 5.25 10.25
CA TYR A 74 8.59 6.19 11.18
C TYR A 74 9.43 6.39 12.45
N TYR A 75 9.87 5.28 13.07
CA TYR A 75 10.72 5.31 14.26
C TYR A 75 12.00 6.12 14.02
N TRP A 76 12.74 5.80 12.95
CA TRP A 76 13.97 6.51 12.60
C TRP A 76 13.74 7.98 12.27
N ARG A 77 12.62 8.33 11.63
CA ARG A 77 12.25 9.72 11.35
C ARG A 77 11.91 10.50 12.62
N GLN A 78 11.31 9.89 13.64
CA GLN A 78 11.07 10.58 14.91
C GLN A 78 12.37 10.73 15.71
N LEU A 79 13.23 9.70 15.74
CA LEU A 79 14.51 9.76 16.43
C LEU A 79 15.41 10.86 15.86
N THR A 80 15.51 10.99 14.53
CA THR A 80 16.35 11.99 13.86
C THR A 80 15.90 13.45 14.07
N LYS A 81 14.65 13.69 14.49
CA LYS A 81 14.21 15.03 14.92
C LYS A 81 14.84 15.45 16.25
N LEU A 82 15.09 14.47 17.13
CA LEU A 82 15.50 14.70 18.52
C LEU A 82 16.97 14.36 18.77
N ALA A 83 17.58 13.54 17.92
CA ALA A 83 18.95 13.06 18.09
C ALA A 83 19.67 13.03 16.74
N THR A 84 20.99 13.17 16.79
CA THR A 84 21.89 13.04 15.63
C THR A 84 22.78 11.83 15.88
N TYR A 85 22.91 10.97 14.87
CA TYR A 85 23.84 9.84 14.94
C TYR A 85 25.27 10.34 14.77
N GLN A 86 26.14 9.99 15.71
CA GLN A 86 27.58 10.26 15.65
C GLN A 86 28.31 8.93 15.40
N PRO A 87 28.78 8.68 14.16
CA PRO A 87 29.62 7.51 13.90
C PRO A 87 30.99 7.69 14.58
N PRO A 88 31.73 6.59 14.82
CA PRO A 88 33.12 6.68 15.28
C PRO A 88 33.97 7.48 14.28
N ALA A 89 34.91 8.29 14.78
CA ALA A 89 35.65 9.28 13.98
C ALA A 89 36.36 8.68 12.75
N ASP A 90 36.85 7.44 12.86
CA ASP A 90 37.64 6.78 11.82
C ASP A 90 36.86 5.71 11.04
N ALA A 91 35.54 5.60 11.24
CA ALA A 91 34.73 4.57 10.61
C ALA A 91 34.23 5.01 9.21
N PRO A 92 34.60 4.30 8.12
CA PRO A 92 34.10 4.59 6.79
C PRO A 92 32.58 4.38 6.69
N THR A 93 31.88 5.24 5.94
CA THR A 93 30.43 5.09 5.76
C THR A 93 30.10 3.73 5.12
N GLY A 94 29.24 2.95 5.78
CA GLY A 94 28.81 1.63 5.31
C GLY A 94 29.67 0.46 5.79
N SER A 95 30.73 0.70 6.58
CA SER A 95 31.49 -0.38 7.23
C SER A 95 30.75 -0.91 8.48
N PRO A 96 31.00 -2.15 8.92
CA PRO A 96 30.42 -2.68 10.16
C PRO A 96 30.72 -1.79 11.39
N GLU A 97 31.91 -1.21 11.44
CA GLU A 97 32.38 -0.32 12.51
C GLU A 97 31.59 1.00 12.54
N TRP A 98 31.12 1.50 11.39
CA TRP A 98 30.30 2.70 11.31
C TRP A 98 29.02 2.58 12.13
N HIS A 99 28.45 1.38 12.22
CA HIS A 99 27.22 1.10 12.96
C HIS A 99 27.40 1.06 14.49
N SER A 100 28.63 1.13 15.00
CA SER A 100 28.96 1.15 16.44
C SER A 100 28.89 2.54 17.08
N GLY A 101 28.53 3.58 16.32
CA GLY A 101 28.36 4.94 16.79
C GLY A 101 27.19 5.12 17.78
N GLN A 102 27.02 6.35 18.26
CA GLN A 102 26.02 6.69 19.28
C GLN A 102 25.03 7.73 18.80
N TRP A 103 23.79 7.62 19.28
CA TRP A 103 22.79 8.67 19.09
C TRP A 103 22.94 9.72 20.19
N VAL A 104 23.23 10.96 19.79
CA VAL A 104 23.39 12.09 20.72
C VAL A 104 22.19 13.02 20.58
N ALA A 105 21.59 13.39 21.72
CA ALA A 105 20.45 14.30 21.74
C ALA A 105 20.83 15.63 21.09
N ARG A 106 19.97 16.13 20.20
CA ARG A 106 20.09 17.47 19.63
C ARG A 106 19.80 18.46 20.75
N PRO A 107 20.57 19.56 20.88
CA PRO A 107 20.23 20.60 21.84
C PRO A 107 18.82 21.11 21.55
N THR A 108 17.95 21.05 22.55
CA THR A 108 16.62 21.65 22.48
C THR A 108 16.81 23.14 22.17
N PRO A 109 16.17 23.69 21.12
CA PRO A 109 16.15 25.13 20.95
C PRO A 109 15.64 25.75 22.26
N PRO A 110 16.20 26.88 22.74
CA PRO A 110 15.64 27.56 23.90
C PRO A 110 14.14 27.75 23.63
N ALA A 111 13.31 27.37 24.60
CA ALA A 111 11.87 27.46 24.48
C ALA A 111 11.53 28.84 23.92
N ALA A 112 10.89 28.87 22.75
CA ALA A 112 10.36 30.12 22.23
C ALA A 112 9.50 30.71 23.35
N VAL A 113 9.86 31.91 23.80
CA VAL A 113 9.12 32.62 24.84
C VAL A 113 7.67 32.63 24.39
N SER A 114 6.83 31.89 25.10
CA SER A 114 5.40 31.88 24.87
C SER A 114 4.91 33.29 25.17
N THR A 115 4.72 34.11 24.14
CA THR A 115 3.84 35.26 24.24
C THR A 115 2.43 34.70 24.34
N ALA A 116 2.06 34.29 25.55
CA ALA A 116 0.71 33.88 25.85
C ALA A 116 -0.24 34.98 25.37
N ASN A 117 -1.11 34.65 24.42
CA ASN A 117 -2.25 35.50 24.12
C ASN A 117 -3.05 35.68 25.42
N PRO A 118 -3.48 36.91 25.78
CA PRO A 118 -4.27 37.12 26.97
C PRO A 118 -5.55 36.29 26.86
N THR A 119 -5.85 35.54 27.93
CA THR A 119 -7.10 34.79 28.13
C THR A 119 -8.30 35.67 27.76
N PRO A 120 -9.19 35.25 26.84
CA PRO A 120 -10.42 36.00 26.60
C PRO A 120 -11.28 35.98 27.88
N ALA A 121 -11.80 37.15 28.25
CA ALA A 121 -12.67 37.30 29.42
C ALA A 121 -13.86 36.31 29.35
N PRO A 122 -14.31 35.73 30.48
CA PRO A 122 -15.45 34.84 30.47
C PRO A 122 -16.69 35.56 29.96
N MET A 123 -17.32 34.99 28.93
CA MET A 123 -18.56 35.49 28.35
C MET A 123 -19.68 35.35 29.39
N SER A 124 -20.24 36.47 29.88
CA SER A 124 -21.42 36.46 30.74
C SER A 124 -22.62 35.94 29.94
N ILE A 125 -23.14 34.77 30.33
CA ILE A 125 -24.41 34.26 29.81
C ILE A 125 -25.53 35.05 30.51
N PRO A 126 -26.43 35.73 29.78
CA PRO A 126 -27.59 36.37 30.40
C PRO A 126 -28.54 35.31 30.97
N GLU A 127 -29.07 35.55 32.18
CA GLU A 127 -30.02 34.66 32.85
C GLU A 127 -31.29 34.46 31.99
N PRO A 128 -31.87 33.23 31.99
CA PRO A 128 -33.08 32.97 31.25
C PRO A 128 -34.26 33.73 31.85
N VAL A 129 -34.89 34.59 31.05
CA VAL A 129 -36.15 35.25 31.38
C VAL A 129 -37.23 34.17 31.50
N ALA A 130 -37.80 34.02 32.70
CA ALA A 130 -38.89 33.09 32.95
C ALA A 130 -40.17 33.55 32.23
N GLU A 131 -40.58 32.83 31.19
CA GLU A 131 -41.90 32.96 30.58
C GLU A 131 -42.96 32.29 31.49
N PRO A 132 -44.07 32.97 31.83
CA PRO A 132 -45.13 32.36 32.61
C PRO A 132 -45.92 31.33 31.77
N LEU A 133 -46.13 30.15 32.37
CA LEU A 133 -46.89 29.05 31.78
C LEU A 133 -48.34 29.49 31.45
N PRO A 134 -48.93 29.02 30.33
CA PRO A 134 -50.32 29.33 29.99
C PRO A 134 -51.29 28.67 30.97
N VAL A 135 -52.20 29.47 31.52
CA VAL A 135 -53.33 29.02 32.36
C VAL A 135 -54.34 28.28 31.47
N ALA A 136 -54.68 27.05 31.86
CA ALA A 136 -55.70 26.24 31.19
C ALA A 136 -57.11 26.55 31.74
N ALA A 137 -58.01 27.02 30.87
CA ALA A 137 -59.41 26.62 30.68
C ALA A 137 -60.15 27.66 29.82
#